data_AF-A0A6C0C4G9-F1
#
_entry.id   AF-A0A6C0C4G9-F1
#
_cell.length_a   1.000
_cell.length_b   1.000
_cell.length_c   1.000
_cell.angle_alpha   90.00
_cell.angle_beta   90.00
_cell.angle_gamma   90.00
#
_symmetry.space_group_name_H-M   'P 1'
#
loop_
_entity.id
_entity.type
_entity.pdbx_description
1 polymer ?
#
loop_
_entity_poly.entity_id
_entity_poly.type
_entity_poly.pdbx_seq_one_letter_code
_entity_poly.pdbx_strand_id
1 'polypeptide(L)' 'MELDTENKMMEFVRSLKYLVVFPDKKTQIYRSLRDISVDICVDYSTISKKLKNENGDIFISKGTDFIFWIQKI' A
#
# COMPACT_ATOMS: atom_id res chain seq x y z
N MET A 1 -14.64 -6.58 -12.44
CA MET A 1 -15.86 -5.86 -12.04
C MET A 1 -15.77 -4.48 -12.63
N GLU A 2 -16.69 -4.11 -13.50
CA GLU A 2 -16.71 -2.78 -14.13
C GLU A 2 -17.34 -1.75 -13.17
N LEU A 3 -16.80 -0.52 -13.16
CA LEU A 3 -17.30 0.61 -12.38
C LEU A 3 -18.21 1.46 -13.27
N ASP A 4 -19.47 1.06 -13.38
CA ASP A 4 -20.47 1.59 -14.33
C ASP A 4 -21.33 2.74 -13.76
N THR A 5 -21.15 3.10 -12.49
CA THR A 5 -21.94 4.13 -11.81
C THR A 5 -21.05 5.02 -10.95
N GLU A 6 -21.47 6.27 -10.76
CA GLU A 6 -20.81 7.22 -9.87
C GLU A 6 -20.68 6.67 -8.44
N ASN A 7 -21.73 6.02 -7.93
CA ASN A 7 -21.72 5.42 -6.60
C ASN A 7 -20.64 4.33 -6.46
N LYS A 8 -20.56 3.39 -7.40
CA LYS A 8 -19.51 2.35 -7.38
C LYS A 8 -18.11 2.95 -7.51
N MET A 9 -17.94 3.99 -8.32
CA MET A 9 -16.66 4.71 -8.43
C MET A 9 -16.29 5.37 -7.10
N MET A 10 -17.24 6.04 -6.44
CA MET A 10 -17.00 6.69 -5.15
C MET A 10 -16.70 5.68 -4.04
N GLU A 11 -17.38 4.53 -4.02
CA GLU A 11 -17.08 3.41 -3.12
C GLU A 11 -15.66 2.87 -3.37
N PHE A 12 -15.27 2.69 -4.63
CA PHE A 12 -13.92 2.30 -5.00
C PHE A 12 -12.89 3.29 -4.44
N VAL A 13 -13.06 4.59 -4.69
CA VAL A 13 -12.12 5.62 -4.24
C VAL A 13 -12.02 5.64 -2.72
N ARG A 14 -13.15 5.57 -2.00
CA ARG A 14 -13.19 5.51 -0.53
C ARG A 14 -12.54 4.25 0.06
N SER A 15 -12.42 3.18 -0.74
CA SER A 15 -11.78 1.94 -0.30
C SER A 15 -10.24 2.00 -0.34
N LEU A 16 -9.67 2.99 -1.03
CA LEU A 16 -8.23 3.21 -1.11
C LEU A 16 -7.73 3.80 0.21
N LYS A 17 -6.63 3.25 0.75
CA LYS A 17 -6.16 3.55 2.12
C LYS A 17 -4.66 3.78 2.24
N TYR A 18 -3.88 3.35 1.25
CA TYR A 18 -2.43 3.36 1.35
C TYR A 18 -1.79 3.78 0.03
N LEU A 19 -0.83 4.69 0.10
CA LEU A 19 0.08 5.04 -0.99
C LEU A 19 1.39 4.29 -0.79
N VAL A 20 1.91 3.68 -1.86
CA VAL A 20 3.24 3.07 -1.88
C VAL A 20 4.09 3.72 -2.96
N VAL A 21 5.33 4.07 -2.62
CA VAL A 21 6.36 4.51 -3.57
C VAL A 21 7.36 3.38 -3.74
N PHE A 22 7.57 2.98 -4.99
CA PHE A 22 8.46 1.90 -5.40
C PHE A 22 9.90 2.42 -5.64
N PRO A 23 10.91 1.53 -5.68
CA PRO A 23 12.31 1.91 -5.92
C PRO A 23 12.53 2.66 -7.24
N ASP A 24 11.72 2.37 -8.25
CA ASP A 24 11.75 3.02 -9.57
C ASP A 24 10.98 4.35 -9.60
N LYS A 25 10.57 4.86 -8.43
CA LYS A 25 9.79 6.08 -8.23
C LYS A 25 8.35 6.02 -8.73
N LYS A 26 7.87 4.85 -9.19
CA LYS A 26 6.45 4.67 -9.45
C LYS A 26 5.68 4.66 -8.15
N THR A 27 4.40 5.02 -8.26
CA THR A 27 3.49 5.03 -7.12
C THR A 27 2.28 4.16 -7.42
N GLN A 28 1.76 3.53 -6.37
CA GLN A 28 0.54 2.74 -6.46
C GLN A 28 -0.28 2.90 -5.18
N ILE A 29 -1.60 2.87 -5.34
CA ILE A 29 -2.54 3.02 -4.23
C ILE A 29 -3.19 1.66 -3.95
N TYR A 30 -3.26 1.29 -2.67
CA TYR A 30 -3.76 0.02 -2.21
C TYR A 30 -4.93 0.18 -1.25
N ARG A 31 -5.78 -0.84 -1.20
CA ARG A 31 -6.92 -0.93 -0.28
C ARG A 31 -6.58 -1.63 1.02
N SER A 32 -5.60 -2.52 0.99
CA SER A 32 -5.22 -3.34 2.14
C SER A 32 -3.70 -3.50 2.24
N LEU A 33 -3.20 -3.67 3.47
CA LEU A 33 -1.79 -4.00 3.71
C LEU A 33 -1.42 -5.41 3.21
N ARG A 34 -2.41 -6.30 2.99
CA ARG A 34 -2.16 -7.64 2.46
C ARG A 34 -1.77 -7.58 0.99
N ASP A 35 -2.43 -6.72 0.21
CA ASP A 35 -2.08 -6.50 -1.19
C ASP A 35 -0.66 -5.95 -1.31
N ILE A 36 -0.31 -4.97 -0.46
CA ILE A 36 1.06 -4.44 -0.40
C ILE A 36 2.06 -5.54 -0.06
N SER A 37 1.76 -6.35 0.95
CA SER A 37 2.63 -7.44 1.42
C SER A 37 3.00 -8.42 0.31
N VAL A 38 2.04 -8.76 -0.55
CA VAL A 38 2.24 -9.64 -1.70
C VAL A 38 3.12 -8.96 -2.76
N ASP A 39 2.86 -7.70 -3.09
CA ASP A 39 3.58 -7.00 -4.16
C ASP A 39 5.04 -6.68 -3.82
N ILE A 40 5.34 -6.30 -2.57
CA ILE A 40 6.68 -5.84 -2.18
C ILE A 40 7.49 -6.90 -1.42
N CYS A 41 6.93 -8.10 -1.22
CA CYS A 41 7.54 -9.19 -0.46
C CYS A 41 7.97 -8.79 0.97
N VAL A 42 7.11 -8.03 1.67
CA VAL A 42 7.29 -7.67 3.09
C VAL A 42 6.13 -8.21 3.89
N ASP A 43 6.41 -8.85 5.03
CA ASP A 43 5.36 -9.44 5.87
C ASP A 43 4.31 -8.39 6.31
N TYR A 44 3.03 -8.70 6.11
CA TYR A 44 1.89 -7.88 6.57
C TYR A 44 2.04 -7.40 8.02
N SER A 45 2.51 -8.29 8.91
CA SER A 45 2.66 -7.97 10.33
C SER A 45 3.71 -6.89 10.59
N THR A 46 4.77 -6.85 9.78
CA THR A 46 5.81 -5.81 9.83
C THR A 46 5.24 -4.46 9.39
N ILE A 47 4.52 -4.45 8.26
CA ILE A 47 3.85 -3.25 7.74
C ILE A 47 2.86 -2.70 8.77
N SER A 48 2.00 -3.57 9.30
CA SER A 48 1.00 -3.20 10.30
C SER A 48 1.58 -2.67 11.60
N LYS A 49 2.73 -3.19 12.06
CA LYS A 49 3.38 -2.74 13.30
C LYS A 49 3.97 -1.34 13.17
N LYS A 50 4.75 -1.11 12.10
CA LYS A 50 5.38 0.20 11.83
C LYS A 50 4.33 1.29 11.60
N LEU A 51 3.34 1.01 10.76
CA LEU A 51 2.24 1.94 10.49
C LEU A 51 1.27 2.09 11.67
N LYS A 52 1.40 1.38 12.79
CA LYS A 52 0.46 1.54 13.92
C LYS A 52 0.55 2.94 14.52
N ASN A 53 1.77 3.48 14.64
CA ASN A 53 2.04 4.74 15.34
C ASN A 53 2.46 5.87 14.39
N GLU A 54 2.68 5.55 13.11
CA GLU A 54 3.17 6.48 12.10
C GLU A 54 2.22 6.54 10.91
N ASN A 55 2.15 7.71 10.26
CA ASN A 55 1.36 7.90 9.04
C ASN A 55 2.07 7.33 7.81
N GLY A 56 3.39 7.17 7.83
CA GLY A 56 4.14 6.48 6.80
C GLY A 56 5.56 6.17 7.27
N ASP A 57 6.16 5.13 6.68
CA ASP A 57 7.48 4.64 7.05
C ASP A 57 8.16 3.94 5.84
N ILE A 58 9.47 3.71 5.96
CA ILE A 58 10.29 2.97 5.01
C ILE A 58 10.26 1.47 5.32
N PHE A 59 10.13 0.68 4.26
CA PHE A 59 10.12 -0.77 4.29
C PHE A 59 11.17 -1.31 3.33
N ILE A 60 11.86 -2.37 3.76
CA ILE A 60 12.90 -3.03 2.98
C ILE A 60 12.46 -4.46 2.73
N SER A 61 12.42 -4.85 1.46
CA SER A 61 12.03 -6.20 1.06
C SER A 61 13.13 -7.21 1.41
N LYS A 62 12.74 -8.33 2.03
CA LYS A 62 13.68 -9.38 2.41
C LYS A 62 14.17 -10.09 1.15
N GLY A 63 15.49 -10.10 0.93
CA GLY A 63 16.14 -10.83 -0.16
C GLY A 63 16.43 -10.02 -1.42
N THR A 64 15.84 -8.83 -1.57
CA THR A 64 16.15 -7.92 -2.69
C THR A 64 16.73 -6.57 -2.25
N ASP A 65 16.62 -6.24 -0.96
CA ASP A 65 17.02 -4.95 -0.37
C ASP A 65 16.37 -3.73 -1.04
N PHE A 66 15.28 -3.94 -1.79
CA PHE A 66 14.49 -2.87 -2.37
C PHE A 66 13.78 -2.06 -1.28
N ILE A 67 13.81 -0.75 -1.47
CA ILE A 67 13.29 0.25 -0.53
C ILE A 67 11.96 0.77 -1.03
N PHE A 68 10.97 0.73 -0.15
CA PHE A 68 9.61 1.19 -0.40
C PHE A 68 9.22 2.21 0.67
N TRP A 69 8.46 3.23 0.28
CA TRP A 69 7.75 4.10 1.22
C TRP A 69 6.28 3.67 1.25
N ILE A 70 5.70 3.49 2.44
CA ILE A 70 4.26 3.22 2.58
C ILE A 70 3.67 4.29 3.47
N GLN A 71 2.56 4.89 3.05
CA GLN A 71 1.83 5.93 3.79
C GLN A 71 0.33 5.65 3.80
N LYS A 72 -0.34 5.92 4.93
CA LYS A 72 -1.80 5.98 5.05
C LYS A 72 -2.34 7.27 4.45
N ILE A 73 -3.45 7.18 3.73
CA ILE A 73 -4.18 8.31 3.14
C ILE A 73 -5.59 8.41 3.71
#